data_AF-A0A948E6B4-F1
#
_entry.id   AF-A0A948E6B4-F1
#
_cell.length_a   1.000
_cell.length_b   1.000
_cell.length_c   1.000
_cell.angle_alpha   90.00
_cell.angle_beta   90.00
_cell.angle_gamma   90.00
#
_symmetry.space_group_name_H-M   'P 1'
#
loop_
_entity.id
_entity.type
_entity.pdbx_description
1 polymer ?
#
loop_
_entity_poly.entity_id
_entity_poly.type
_entity_poly.pdbx_seq_one_letter_code
_entity_poly.pdbx_strand_id
1 'polypeptide(L)'
;QHLMWMDHKETNFQAFTTEGDFCDYASGGDCELRGTGPTPLADSLYAVKAYMDKVVAEDIIAGCRKYAVILLTDGVETCRGNPAAAATELLNNSALETYVIGFSVLPTEQASLNAIANAGSVSGTRNAFFVGNEDELAAALAGIVAQSVVFESCNDIDDDCDGLVDEDFPSKGLPCDDGGIGPCRGTGNYQCRADFTGVECVITTAGATAITEICDGIDNNCNGQVDEGLNCQTECVPSGPEVCDGIDNNCNGAIDEDDPLLNLPCGEGEGVCEPGVWICAGGTMVCLGGVEASDEMCNGLDDDCDGAIDNDAPCPPSYWCIEGGCRIACADGEFPCGGGAVCTEYVLTDETVNVCMPTACSACEPGEICVNDQCVDPCENVECEENETCVLGVCRDCHSLGCQGGLICYDGECVEDPCGAVSCDQGEYCAGGTCVPLCYDELCPSGKLCNEQGECVVDPCADAECESTEYCSDGTCLTNPCPSVYCEPGKVCIPPGECVADPCDLIVCPLQSACQVDVAGSGRCVSDSLPIRPEEITGMGGNGCSCDAGQGNPEPSLLLLLMALVSLLVIRKGGVA
;
A
#
# COMPACT_ATOMS: atom_id res chain seq x y z
N GLN A 1 -28.04 27.49 14.86
CA GLN A 1 -27.29 28.06 13.71
C GLN A 1 -26.23 27.06 13.27
N HIS A 2 -25.33 27.37 12.32
CA HIS A 2 -24.10 26.59 12.14
C HIS A 2 -23.11 26.85 13.30
N LEU A 3 -22.16 25.94 13.51
CA LEU A 3 -21.06 26.13 14.45
C LEU A 3 -20.21 27.33 14.01
N MET A 4 -20.34 28.47 14.70
CA MET A 4 -19.82 29.77 14.23
C MET A 4 -18.29 29.93 14.33
N TRP A 5 -17.61 28.95 14.93
CA TRP A 5 -16.15 28.86 14.93
C TRP A 5 -15.61 28.30 13.61
N MET A 6 -16.29 27.33 12.98
CA MET A 6 -15.88 26.77 11.68
C MET A 6 -15.91 27.82 10.56
N ASP A 7 -16.88 28.74 10.57
CA ASP A 7 -17.03 29.77 9.54
C ASP A 7 -16.31 31.10 9.84
N HIS A 8 -15.51 31.13 10.92
CA HIS A 8 -14.67 32.25 11.36
C HIS A 8 -15.43 33.58 11.58
N LYS A 9 -16.75 33.54 11.84
CA LYS A 9 -17.57 34.76 12.06
C LYS A 9 -17.69 35.20 13.52
N GLU A 10 -17.28 34.35 14.45
CA GLU A 10 -17.24 34.64 15.88
C GLU A 10 -16.07 35.58 16.21
N THR A 11 -16.39 36.76 16.76
CA THR A 11 -15.38 37.79 17.12
C THR A 11 -15.41 38.16 18.61
N ASN A 12 -16.19 37.45 19.43
CA ASN A 12 -16.42 37.78 20.84
C ASN A 12 -16.44 36.56 21.77
N PHE A 13 -15.73 35.48 21.40
CA PHE A 13 -15.61 34.25 22.18
C PHE A 13 -15.32 34.54 23.66
N GLN A 14 -16.27 34.20 24.54
CA GLN A 14 -16.14 34.40 25.99
C GLN A 14 -15.73 33.09 26.66
N ALA A 15 -14.42 32.92 26.84
CA ALA A 15 -13.77 31.74 27.41
C ALA A 15 -14.04 31.48 28.91
N PHE A 16 -15.04 32.13 29.52
CA PHE A 16 -15.36 31.97 30.94
C PHE A 16 -16.71 31.27 31.13
N THR A 17 -16.69 30.22 31.94
CA THR A 17 -17.79 29.29 32.23
C THR A 17 -19.14 29.98 32.46
N THR A 18 -20.10 29.75 31.57
CA THR A 18 -21.52 29.94 31.83
C THR A 18 -22.19 28.59 31.99
N GLU A 19 -22.72 28.32 33.17
CA GLU A 19 -23.37 27.06 33.55
C GLU A 19 -24.78 26.99 32.96
N GLY A 20 -25.07 26.01 32.09
CA GLY A 20 -26.37 25.89 31.43
C GLY A 20 -26.44 24.93 30.23
N ASP A 21 -27.66 24.76 29.71
CA ASP A 21 -28.03 23.96 28.54
C ASP A 21 -28.42 24.94 27.42
N PHE A 22 -27.51 25.20 26.48
CA PHE A 22 -27.60 26.34 25.56
C PHE A 22 -28.23 26.00 24.19
N CYS A 23 -28.36 24.72 23.84
CA CYS A 23 -28.99 24.26 22.60
C CYS A 23 -30.53 24.29 22.64
N ASP A 24 -31.13 25.45 22.89
CA ASP A 24 -32.57 25.66 22.59
C ASP A 24 -32.76 26.12 21.15
N TYR A 25 -32.93 25.15 20.25
CA TYR A 25 -33.29 25.35 18.85
C TYR A 25 -34.59 26.16 18.66
N ALA A 26 -35.50 26.20 19.63
CA ALA A 26 -36.76 26.93 19.52
C ALA A 26 -36.63 28.43 19.81
N SER A 27 -35.58 28.85 20.54
CA SER A 27 -35.34 30.26 20.89
C SER A 27 -34.05 30.87 20.29
N GLY A 28 -33.26 30.08 19.56
CA GLY A 28 -32.06 30.55 18.86
C GLY A 28 -30.84 30.63 19.76
N GLY A 29 -30.68 29.64 20.65
CA GLY A 29 -29.56 29.54 21.57
C GLY A 29 -28.20 29.33 20.88
N ASP A 30 -27.14 29.52 21.68
CA ASP A 30 -25.75 29.31 21.28
C ASP A 30 -25.42 27.81 21.28
N CYS A 31 -25.08 27.27 20.11
CA CYS A 31 -24.79 25.85 19.92
C CYS A 31 -23.29 25.52 19.96
N GLU A 32 -22.46 26.37 20.57
CA GLU A 32 -21.02 26.12 20.69
C GLU A 32 -20.68 24.95 21.62
N LEU A 33 -19.80 24.07 21.12
CA LEU A 33 -19.16 23.03 21.92
C LEU A 33 -18.20 23.69 22.92
N ARG A 34 -18.38 23.39 24.20
CA ARG A 34 -17.54 23.88 25.31
C ARG A 34 -17.09 22.68 26.13
N GLY A 35 -15.85 22.67 26.62
CA GLY A 35 -15.32 21.62 27.51
C GLY A 35 -15.97 21.55 28.90
N THR A 36 -17.11 22.24 29.10
CA THR A 36 -17.94 22.18 30.30
C THR A 36 -19.41 22.23 29.86
N GLY A 37 -20.15 21.17 30.11
CA GLY A 37 -21.55 21.04 29.70
C GLY A 37 -21.93 19.57 29.49
N PRO A 38 -23.16 19.30 29.05
CA PRO A 38 -23.54 17.98 28.54
C PRO A 38 -22.99 17.76 27.12
N THR A 39 -22.94 16.50 26.67
CA THR A 39 -22.33 16.03 25.41
C THR A 39 -23.40 15.80 24.32
N PRO A 40 -23.54 16.68 23.30
CA PRO A 40 -24.65 16.65 22.34
C PRO A 40 -24.31 15.85 21.08
N LEU A 41 -24.13 14.53 21.21
CA LEU A 41 -23.81 13.65 20.09
C LEU A 41 -24.91 13.68 19.00
N ALA A 42 -26.19 13.68 19.40
CA ALA A 42 -27.29 13.67 18.45
C ALA A 42 -27.37 14.97 17.63
N ASP A 43 -27.33 16.12 18.32
CA ASP A 43 -27.37 17.43 17.65
C ASP A 43 -26.10 17.72 16.84
N SER A 44 -24.94 17.16 17.24
CA SER A 44 -23.71 17.23 16.45
C SER A 44 -23.85 16.52 15.10
N LEU A 45 -24.42 15.31 15.08
CA LEU A 45 -24.70 14.58 13.84
C LEU A 45 -25.73 15.32 12.95
N TYR A 46 -26.76 15.94 13.55
CA TYR A 46 -27.68 16.80 12.81
C TYR A 46 -27.03 18.09 12.26
N ALA A 47 -26.06 18.67 12.97
CA ALA A 47 -25.28 19.80 12.48
C ALA A 47 -24.39 19.40 11.29
N VAL A 48 -23.75 18.22 11.35
CA VAL A 48 -23.00 17.64 10.23
C VAL A 48 -23.91 17.44 9.02
N LYS A 49 -25.11 16.88 9.19
CA LYS A 49 -26.08 16.75 8.09
C LYS A 49 -26.37 18.10 7.41
N ALA A 50 -26.71 19.12 8.20
CA ALA A 50 -27.05 20.45 7.69
C ALA A 50 -25.88 21.21 7.03
N TYR A 51 -24.63 20.76 7.26
CA TYR A 51 -23.44 21.22 6.56
C TYR A 51 -23.19 20.41 5.29
N MET A 52 -23.15 19.08 5.39
CA MET A 52 -22.88 18.18 4.27
C MET A 52 -23.94 18.24 3.17
N ASP A 53 -25.22 18.43 3.51
CA ASP A 53 -26.31 18.65 2.54
C ASP A 53 -26.04 19.87 1.61
N LYS A 54 -25.17 20.80 2.01
CA LYS A 54 -24.72 21.92 1.17
C LYS A 54 -23.45 21.58 0.38
N VAL A 55 -22.46 20.97 1.04
CA VAL A 55 -21.20 20.57 0.41
C VAL A 55 -21.46 19.60 -0.75
N VAL A 56 -22.24 18.55 -0.51
CA VAL A 56 -22.65 17.55 -1.51
C VAL A 56 -23.49 18.16 -2.64
N ALA A 57 -24.24 19.23 -2.36
CA ALA A 57 -25.03 19.95 -3.37
C ALA A 57 -24.22 20.97 -4.20
N GLU A 58 -23.04 21.37 -3.72
CA GLU A 58 -22.11 22.28 -4.41
C GLU A 58 -20.95 21.53 -5.10
N ASP A 59 -20.67 20.28 -4.70
CA ASP A 59 -19.69 19.41 -5.36
C ASP A 59 -20.22 18.84 -6.69
N ILE A 60 -19.50 19.14 -7.76
CA ILE A 60 -19.83 18.74 -9.13
C ILE A 60 -19.58 17.27 -9.44
N ILE A 61 -18.79 16.57 -8.60
CA ILE A 61 -18.47 15.13 -8.71
C ILE A 61 -18.99 14.31 -7.51
N ALA A 62 -19.97 14.86 -6.79
CA ALA A 62 -20.61 14.19 -5.65
C ALA A 62 -21.30 12.84 -5.97
N GLY A 63 -21.49 12.51 -7.25
CA GLY A 63 -22.00 11.21 -7.69
C GLY A 63 -20.94 10.10 -7.75
N CYS A 64 -19.66 10.47 -7.73
CA CYS A 64 -18.51 9.57 -7.76
C CYS A 64 -17.86 9.51 -6.36
N ARG A 65 -17.56 10.68 -5.78
CA ARG A 65 -16.86 10.77 -4.49
C ARG A 65 -17.72 10.30 -3.31
N LYS A 66 -17.22 9.34 -2.55
CA LYS A 66 -17.83 8.89 -1.29
C LYS A 66 -17.61 9.90 -0.16
N TYR A 67 -18.59 10.01 0.74
CA TYR A 67 -18.56 10.90 1.89
C TYR A 67 -18.84 10.13 3.19
N ALA A 68 -18.03 10.35 4.22
CA ALA A 68 -18.14 9.71 5.52
C ALA A 68 -18.02 10.71 6.67
N VAL A 69 -18.53 10.33 7.84
CA VAL A 69 -18.47 11.08 9.09
C VAL A 69 -17.72 10.26 10.12
N ILE A 70 -16.63 10.79 10.70
CA ILE A 70 -15.93 10.15 11.82
C ILE A 70 -16.29 10.92 13.10
N LEU A 71 -17.04 10.27 13.99
CA LEU A 71 -17.44 10.81 15.29
C LEU A 71 -16.42 10.40 16.36
N LEU A 72 -15.60 11.35 16.80
CA LEU A 72 -14.69 11.17 17.94
C LEU A 72 -15.42 11.62 19.22
N THR A 73 -15.41 10.80 20.27
CA THR A 73 -16.03 11.14 21.55
C THR A 73 -15.40 10.40 22.74
N ASP A 74 -15.36 11.07 23.89
CA ASP A 74 -14.90 10.57 25.19
C ASP A 74 -16.04 10.09 26.11
N GLY A 75 -17.29 10.05 25.62
CA GLY A 75 -18.44 9.73 26.46
C GLY A 75 -19.75 9.54 25.70
N VAL A 76 -20.86 9.54 26.44
CA VAL A 76 -22.22 9.32 25.92
C VAL A 76 -23.04 10.60 25.85
N GLU A 77 -24.10 10.57 25.04
CA GLU A 77 -25.11 11.63 24.95
C GLU A 77 -25.71 11.96 26.33
N THR A 78 -25.65 13.22 26.74
CA THR A 78 -26.12 13.67 28.07
C THR A 78 -27.02 14.92 28.06
N CYS A 79 -27.29 15.54 26.91
CA CYS A 79 -28.14 16.74 26.81
C CYS A 79 -29.56 16.42 26.35
N ARG A 80 -29.69 15.72 25.20
CA ARG A 80 -30.97 15.34 24.55
C ARG A 80 -30.74 14.63 23.22
N GLY A 81 -31.74 13.88 22.79
CA GLY A 81 -31.80 13.28 21.45
C GLY A 81 -31.53 11.78 21.45
N ASN A 82 -31.38 11.21 20.26
CA ASN A 82 -30.97 9.83 20.07
C ASN A 82 -29.89 9.82 18.96
N PRO A 83 -28.60 9.69 19.31
CA PRO A 83 -27.52 9.79 18.33
C PRO A 83 -27.52 8.63 17.32
N ALA A 84 -28.02 7.45 17.69
CA ALA A 84 -28.21 6.35 16.74
C ALA A 84 -29.29 6.69 15.69
N ALA A 85 -30.38 7.35 16.10
CA ALA A 85 -31.40 7.82 15.15
C ALA A 85 -30.86 8.93 14.22
N ALA A 86 -29.99 9.81 14.72
CA ALA A 86 -29.32 10.83 13.91
C ALA A 86 -28.35 10.21 12.89
N ALA A 87 -27.58 9.19 13.29
CA ALA A 87 -26.70 8.42 12.39
C ALA A 87 -27.49 7.67 11.30
N THR A 88 -28.62 7.06 11.66
CA THR A 88 -29.55 6.45 10.68
C THR A 88 -30.14 7.49 9.72
N GLU A 89 -30.35 8.73 10.15
CA GLU A 89 -30.84 9.79 9.27
C GLU A 89 -29.76 10.29 8.30
N LEU A 90 -28.51 10.46 8.78
CA LEU A 90 -27.35 10.77 7.94
C LEU A 90 -27.20 9.76 6.79
N LEU A 91 -27.24 8.47 7.13
CA LEU A 91 -27.14 7.36 6.19
C LEU A 91 -28.30 7.37 5.18
N ASN A 92 -29.56 7.33 5.66
CA ASN A 92 -30.72 7.15 4.77
C ASN A 92 -31.06 8.38 3.93
N ASN A 93 -30.82 9.60 4.43
CA ASN A 93 -31.22 10.83 3.73
C ASN A 93 -30.09 11.50 2.94
N SER A 94 -28.83 11.10 3.19
CA SER A 94 -27.65 11.79 2.63
C SER A 94 -26.54 10.84 2.18
N ALA A 95 -26.74 9.51 2.28
CA ALA A 95 -25.75 8.47 1.98
C ALA A 95 -24.43 8.60 2.77
N LEU A 96 -24.48 9.23 3.95
CA LEU A 96 -23.31 9.48 4.80
C LEU A 96 -23.13 8.35 5.82
N GLU A 97 -22.09 7.55 5.63
CA GLU A 97 -21.69 6.55 6.63
C GLU A 97 -21.08 7.22 7.86
N THR A 98 -21.50 6.79 9.05
CA THR A 98 -20.94 7.23 10.32
C THR A 98 -20.03 6.14 10.89
N TYR A 99 -18.79 6.52 11.18
CA TYR A 99 -17.81 5.77 11.97
C TYR A 99 -17.71 6.43 13.35
N VAL A 100 -17.48 5.64 14.40
CA VAL A 100 -17.40 6.14 15.78
C VAL A 100 -16.10 5.68 16.41
N ILE A 101 -15.35 6.62 16.97
CA ILE A 101 -14.12 6.37 17.72
C ILE A 101 -14.34 6.87 19.15
N GLY A 102 -14.35 5.94 20.11
CA GLY A 102 -14.57 6.18 21.53
C GLY A 102 -13.28 6.17 22.32
N PHE A 103 -13.00 7.25 23.07
CA PHE A 103 -11.87 7.33 23.98
C PHE A 103 -12.30 6.89 25.39
N SER A 104 -11.62 5.87 25.95
CA SER A 104 -11.72 5.46 27.37
C SER A 104 -13.14 5.42 27.98
N VAL A 105 -14.02 4.59 27.43
CA VAL A 105 -15.44 4.46 27.84
C VAL A 105 -15.74 3.25 28.73
N LEU A 106 -16.63 3.42 29.70
CA LEU A 106 -17.15 2.33 30.55
C LEU A 106 -17.95 1.31 29.70
N PRO A 107 -18.13 0.04 30.15
CA PRO A 107 -18.87 -0.97 29.38
C PRO A 107 -20.33 -0.56 29.03
N THR A 108 -20.96 0.25 29.88
CA THR A 108 -22.30 0.82 29.63
C THR A 108 -22.32 1.89 28.53
N GLU A 109 -21.17 2.52 28.28
CA GLU A 109 -20.99 3.61 27.33
C GLU A 109 -20.56 3.08 25.96
N GLN A 110 -19.68 2.06 25.95
CA GLN A 110 -19.32 1.27 24.77
C GLN A 110 -20.56 0.74 24.03
N ALA A 111 -21.54 0.19 24.76
CA ALA A 111 -22.79 -0.28 24.17
C ALA A 111 -23.60 0.83 23.46
N SER A 112 -23.54 2.07 23.96
CA SER A 112 -24.18 3.23 23.33
C SER A 112 -23.43 3.70 22.09
N LEU A 113 -22.09 3.69 22.12
CA LEU A 113 -21.27 4.07 20.97
C LEU A 113 -21.37 3.05 19.84
N ASN A 114 -21.36 1.75 20.17
CA ASN A 114 -21.64 0.68 19.22
C ASN A 114 -23.03 0.86 18.58
N ALA A 115 -24.07 1.20 19.35
CA ALA A 115 -25.40 1.44 18.79
C ALA A 115 -25.43 2.60 17.76
N ILE A 116 -24.59 3.62 17.92
CA ILE A 116 -24.46 4.72 16.95
C ILE A 116 -23.74 4.25 15.67
N ALA A 117 -22.61 3.54 15.82
CA ALA A 117 -21.84 3.02 14.69
C ALA A 117 -22.66 2.04 13.83
N ASN A 118 -23.40 1.14 14.48
CA ASN A 118 -24.27 0.16 13.81
C ASN A 118 -25.39 0.89 13.05
N ALA A 119 -26.02 1.87 13.69
CA ALA A 119 -27.12 2.64 13.13
C ALA A 119 -26.72 3.59 11.97
N GLY A 120 -25.44 3.94 11.87
CA GLY A 120 -24.85 4.77 10.82
C GLY A 120 -24.07 4.00 9.75
N SER A 121 -24.15 2.67 9.71
CA SER A 121 -23.46 1.84 8.71
C SER A 121 -24.44 1.23 7.71
N VAL A 122 -24.02 1.15 6.43
CA VAL A 122 -24.74 0.39 5.39
C VAL A 122 -24.92 -1.08 5.81
N SER A 123 -23.93 -1.65 6.50
CA SER A 123 -23.98 -3.03 7.01
C SER A 123 -25.00 -3.26 8.13
N GLY A 124 -25.32 -2.22 8.91
CA GLY A 124 -26.08 -2.33 10.15
C GLY A 124 -25.36 -3.07 11.30
N THR A 125 -24.12 -3.53 11.10
CA THR A 125 -23.38 -4.42 12.03
C THR A 125 -22.00 -3.88 12.47
N ARG A 126 -21.59 -2.69 11.99
CA ARG A 126 -20.32 -2.05 12.36
C ARG A 126 -20.36 -1.52 13.80
N ASN A 127 -19.46 -2.00 14.66
CA ASN A 127 -19.24 -1.46 16.00
C ASN A 127 -18.36 -0.20 15.99
N ALA A 128 -18.27 0.49 17.12
CA ALA A 128 -17.36 1.60 17.32
C ALA A 128 -15.93 1.09 17.57
N PHE A 129 -14.94 1.87 17.17
CA PHE A 129 -13.54 1.66 17.54
C PHE A 129 -13.32 2.25 18.93
N PHE A 130 -12.61 1.55 19.81
CA PHE A 130 -12.24 2.06 21.12
C PHE A 130 -10.73 2.19 21.19
N VAL A 131 -10.25 3.36 21.62
CA VAL A 131 -8.83 3.72 21.58
C VAL A 131 -8.40 4.33 22.93
N GLY A 132 -7.18 3.99 23.36
CA GLY A 132 -6.54 4.47 24.58
C GLY A 132 -5.27 5.30 24.35
N ASN A 133 -4.69 5.26 23.15
CA ASN A 133 -3.43 5.94 22.81
C ASN A 133 -3.41 6.44 21.35
N GLU A 134 -2.31 7.07 20.94
CA GLU A 134 -2.10 7.66 19.61
C GLU A 134 -1.99 6.59 18.51
N ASP A 135 -1.33 5.46 18.77
CA ASP A 135 -1.13 4.38 17.80
C ASP A 135 -2.44 3.65 17.48
N GLU A 136 -3.28 3.38 18.49
CA GLU A 136 -4.62 2.81 18.31
C GLU A 136 -5.55 3.77 17.56
N LEU A 137 -5.44 5.08 17.80
CA LEU A 137 -6.16 6.09 17.03
C LEU A 137 -5.67 6.13 15.57
N ALA A 138 -4.36 6.06 15.34
CA ALA A 138 -3.79 5.97 14.00
C ALA A 138 -4.25 4.71 13.26
N ALA A 139 -4.24 3.55 13.92
CA ALA A 139 -4.71 2.28 13.36
C ALA A 139 -6.22 2.30 13.04
N ALA A 140 -7.06 2.85 13.93
CA ALA A 140 -8.49 3.01 13.69
C ALA A 140 -8.77 3.93 12.50
N LEU A 141 -8.07 5.07 12.42
CA LEU A 141 -8.19 5.99 11.29
C LEU A 141 -7.68 5.37 9.98
N ALA A 142 -6.55 4.66 9.99
CA ALA A 142 -6.01 3.96 8.82
C ALA A 142 -6.99 2.91 8.28
N GLY A 143 -7.61 2.11 9.16
CA GLY A 143 -8.63 1.13 8.77
C GLY A 143 -9.88 1.76 8.15
N ILE A 144 -10.35 2.90 8.68
CA ILE A 144 -11.47 3.66 8.10
C ILE A 144 -11.10 4.24 6.73
N VAL A 145 -9.90 4.80 6.59
CA VAL A 145 -9.44 5.41 5.34
C VAL A 145 -9.21 4.36 4.26
N ALA A 146 -8.63 3.21 4.59
CA ALA A 146 -8.43 2.11 3.63
C ALA A 146 -9.74 1.64 2.97
N GLN A 147 -10.84 1.60 3.73
CA GLN A 147 -12.18 1.25 3.21
C GLN A 147 -12.83 2.37 2.36
N SER A 148 -12.25 3.57 2.35
CA SER A 148 -12.72 4.71 1.57
C SER A 148 -11.98 4.92 0.24
N VAL A 149 -10.88 4.19 0.02
CA VAL A 149 -10.18 4.16 -1.27
C VAL A 149 -11.09 3.54 -2.33
N VAL A 150 -11.10 4.14 -3.51
CA VAL A 150 -11.74 3.63 -4.72
C VAL A 150 -10.64 3.36 -5.74
N PHE A 151 -10.84 2.39 -6.62
CA PHE A 151 -9.92 2.02 -7.69
C PHE A 151 -10.68 2.10 -9.01
N GLU A 152 -9.99 2.53 -10.07
CA GLU A 152 -10.52 2.54 -11.43
C GLU A 152 -10.92 1.13 -11.90
N SER A 153 -12.05 1.04 -12.61
CA SER A 153 -12.47 -0.18 -13.33
C SER A 153 -12.56 0.15 -14.81
N CYS A 154 -11.99 -0.68 -15.69
CA CYS A 154 -11.87 -0.38 -17.12
C CYS A 154 -13.25 -0.34 -17.81
N ASN A 155 -13.99 0.76 -17.72
CA ASN A 155 -15.41 0.84 -18.09
C ASN A 155 -15.81 2.11 -18.87
N ASP A 156 -14.83 2.94 -19.28
CA ASP A 156 -15.00 4.26 -19.91
C ASP A 156 -15.66 5.33 -18.99
N ILE A 157 -15.53 5.18 -17.67
CA ILE A 157 -15.98 6.13 -16.63
C ILE A 157 -14.83 6.37 -15.63
N ASP A 158 -14.79 7.58 -15.09
CA ASP A 158 -13.97 8.04 -13.95
C ASP A 158 -14.64 7.51 -12.65
N ASP A 159 -14.10 6.41 -12.10
CA ASP A 159 -14.61 5.71 -10.90
C ASP A 159 -13.90 6.17 -9.61
N ASP A 160 -12.62 6.57 -9.68
CA ASP A 160 -11.84 7.08 -8.54
C ASP A 160 -11.97 8.61 -8.31
N CYS A 161 -12.49 9.31 -9.33
CA CYS A 161 -12.81 10.74 -9.35
C CYS A 161 -11.60 11.70 -9.49
N ASP A 162 -10.45 11.27 -10.03
CA ASP A 162 -9.29 12.14 -10.30
C ASP A 162 -9.51 13.08 -11.51
N GLY A 163 -10.44 12.73 -12.41
CA GLY A 163 -10.81 13.50 -13.61
C GLY A 163 -10.16 13.03 -14.91
N LEU A 164 -9.43 11.91 -14.87
CA LEU A 164 -9.05 11.08 -16.01
C LEU A 164 -10.10 9.96 -16.19
N VAL A 165 -9.79 8.91 -16.95
CA VAL A 165 -10.71 7.79 -17.28
C VAL A 165 -9.86 6.58 -17.67
N ASP A 166 -9.91 5.52 -16.86
CA ASP A 166 -9.21 4.25 -17.03
C ASP A 166 -7.66 4.38 -17.16
N GLU A 167 -7.05 5.36 -16.51
CA GLU A 167 -5.60 5.64 -16.54
C GLU A 167 -4.75 4.61 -15.80
N ASP A 168 -5.31 3.96 -14.77
CA ASP A 168 -4.75 2.77 -14.11
C ASP A 168 -4.70 1.53 -15.03
N PHE A 169 -5.13 1.67 -16.29
CA PHE A 169 -4.92 0.70 -17.36
C PHE A 169 -3.94 1.23 -18.43
N PRO A 170 -2.61 1.38 -18.16
CA PRO A 170 -1.63 1.98 -19.07
C PRO A 170 -1.54 1.36 -20.48
N SER A 171 -2.01 0.13 -20.63
CA SER A 171 -2.10 -0.56 -21.92
C SER A 171 -3.28 -0.14 -22.79
N LYS A 172 -4.34 0.48 -22.24
CA LYS A 172 -5.55 0.86 -22.98
C LYS A 172 -5.23 1.75 -24.18
N GLY A 173 -5.73 1.37 -25.36
CA GLY A 173 -5.49 2.09 -26.60
C GLY A 173 -4.07 1.96 -27.19
N LEU A 174 -3.13 1.26 -26.53
CA LEU A 174 -1.83 0.95 -27.13
C LEU A 174 -1.97 -0.06 -28.28
N PRO A 175 -1.06 -0.01 -29.28
CA PRO A 175 -1.01 -1.02 -30.33
C PRO A 175 -0.62 -2.38 -29.75
N CYS A 176 -1.24 -3.43 -30.28
CA CYS A 176 -0.96 -4.82 -29.96
C CYS A 176 -0.87 -5.66 -31.24
N ASP A 177 -0.37 -6.88 -31.14
CA ASP A 177 -0.30 -7.82 -32.26
C ASP A 177 -0.66 -9.25 -31.87
N ASP A 178 -0.88 -10.10 -32.87
CA ASP A 178 -1.26 -11.50 -32.71
C ASP A 178 -0.07 -12.46 -32.48
N GLY A 179 1.11 -11.92 -32.15
CA GLY A 179 2.34 -12.69 -31.95
C GLY A 179 2.98 -13.21 -33.24
N GLY A 180 2.39 -12.95 -34.42
CA GLY A 180 2.93 -13.43 -35.70
C GLY A 180 4.35 -12.92 -35.99
N ILE A 181 5.11 -13.69 -36.77
CA ILE A 181 6.49 -13.36 -37.15
C ILE A 181 6.51 -12.66 -38.51
N GLY A 182 7.34 -11.62 -38.63
CA GLY A 182 7.61 -10.93 -39.89
C GLY A 182 6.33 -10.47 -40.62
N PRO A 183 6.14 -10.84 -41.90
CA PRO A 183 4.96 -10.43 -42.66
C PRO A 183 3.66 -11.10 -42.18
N CYS A 184 3.73 -12.17 -41.38
CA CYS A 184 2.55 -12.88 -40.86
C CYS A 184 1.89 -12.19 -39.66
N ARG A 185 2.48 -11.11 -39.10
CA ARG A 185 1.96 -10.39 -37.93
C ARG A 185 0.72 -9.56 -38.24
N GLY A 186 -0.40 -9.87 -37.59
CA GLY A 186 -1.59 -9.01 -37.52
C GLY A 186 -1.48 -7.99 -36.39
N THR A 187 -2.14 -6.84 -36.52
CA THR A 187 -2.07 -5.72 -35.57
C THR A 187 -3.45 -5.23 -35.13
N GLY A 188 -3.52 -4.76 -33.89
CA GLY A 188 -4.72 -4.32 -33.19
C GLY A 188 -4.42 -3.21 -32.18
N ASN A 189 -5.39 -2.91 -31.31
CA ASN A 189 -5.17 -2.10 -30.12
C ASN A 189 -5.86 -2.74 -28.91
N TYR A 190 -5.35 -2.45 -27.71
CA TYR A 190 -6.00 -2.85 -26.46
C TYR A 190 -7.29 -2.06 -26.19
N GLN A 191 -8.34 -2.75 -25.77
CA GLN A 191 -9.65 -2.18 -25.37
C GLN A 191 -10.08 -2.78 -24.04
N CYS A 192 -10.98 -2.12 -23.29
CA CYS A 192 -11.48 -2.67 -22.04
C CYS A 192 -12.26 -3.98 -22.27
N ARG A 193 -12.09 -4.92 -21.35
CA ARG A 193 -12.84 -6.18 -21.30
C ARG A 193 -14.28 -5.94 -20.89
N ALA A 194 -15.17 -6.88 -21.25
CA ALA A 194 -16.60 -6.80 -20.92
C ALA A 194 -16.94 -6.97 -19.43
N ASP A 195 -15.98 -7.36 -18.60
CA ASP A 195 -16.07 -7.49 -17.13
C ASP A 195 -15.46 -6.30 -16.37
N PHE A 196 -14.88 -5.34 -17.09
CA PHE A 196 -14.22 -4.14 -16.58
C PHE A 196 -12.97 -4.38 -15.69
N THR A 197 -12.46 -5.62 -15.62
CA THR A 197 -11.29 -5.96 -14.77
C THR A 197 -9.93 -5.62 -15.39
N GLY A 198 -9.92 -5.21 -16.67
CA GLY A 198 -8.69 -4.92 -17.40
C GLY A 198 -8.91 -4.75 -18.90
N VAL A 199 -7.85 -4.87 -19.67
CA VAL A 199 -7.87 -4.75 -21.15
C VAL A 199 -7.61 -6.07 -21.87
N GLU A 200 -8.03 -6.13 -23.13
CA GLU A 200 -7.77 -7.22 -24.07
C GLU A 200 -7.30 -6.68 -25.43
N CYS A 201 -6.45 -7.42 -26.14
CA CYS A 201 -5.95 -7.04 -27.46
C CYS A 201 -6.98 -7.39 -28.55
N VAL A 202 -7.48 -6.38 -29.26
CA VAL A 202 -8.44 -6.58 -30.35
C VAL A 202 -7.75 -6.34 -31.70
N ILE A 203 -7.48 -7.43 -32.43
CA ILE A 203 -6.86 -7.39 -33.76
C ILE A 203 -7.82 -6.78 -34.78
N THR A 204 -7.37 -5.70 -35.45
CA THR A 204 -8.17 -4.99 -36.46
C THR A 204 -7.61 -5.14 -37.88
N THR A 205 -6.35 -5.54 -38.02
CA THR A 205 -5.66 -5.76 -39.29
C THR A 205 -4.96 -7.12 -39.25
N ALA A 206 -5.41 -8.10 -40.04
CA ALA A 206 -4.78 -9.42 -40.08
C ALA A 206 -3.44 -9.41 -40.86
N GLY A 207 -2.50 -10.28 -40.47
CA GLY A 207 -1.21 -10.47 -41.13
C GLY A 207 -1.28 -11.25 -42.46
N ALA A 208 -0.14 -11.41 -43.13
CA ALA A 208 -0.02 -12.18 -44.36
C ALA A 208 0.00 -13.71 -44.12
N THR A 209 -0.30 -14.48 -45.15
CA THR A 209 -0.21 -15.95 -45.11
C THR A 209 1.21 -16.43 -45.47
N ALA A 210 1.78 -17.30 -44.63
CA ALA A 210 3.12 -17.90 -44.84
C ALA A 210 3.29 -18.58 -46.21
N ILE A 211 4.50 -18.45 -46.79
CA ILE A 211 4.90 -19.05 -48.07
C ILE A 211 6.21 -19.87 -47.95
N THR A 212 7.22 -19.68 -48.79
CA THR A 212 8.49 -20.45 -48.79
C THR A 212 9.67 -19.54 -49.08
N GLU A 213 10.82 -19.78 -48.44
CA GLU A 213 11.99 -18.90 -48.49
C GLU A 213 12.59 -18.63 -49.86
N ILE A 214 13.13 -17.42 -49.97
CA ILE A 214 13.91 -16.86 -51.06
C ILE A 214 15.01 -15.98 -50.45
N CYS A 215 16.18 -15.84 -51.11
CA CYS A 215 17.25 -14.95 -50.65
C CYS A 215 16.87 -13.46 -50.77
N ASP A 216 16.01 -12.94 -49.90
CA ASP A 216 15.67 -11.52 -49.82
C ASP A 216 15.85 -10.90 -48.43
N GLY A 217 16.27 -11.70 -47.44
CA GLY A 217 16.49 -11.25 -46.08
C GLY A 217 15.19 -11.09 -45.28
N ILE A 218 14.09 -11.67 -45.74
CA ILE A 218 12.79 -11.70 -45.06
C ILE A 218 12.44 -13.16 -44.76
N ASP A 219 11.98 -13.43 -43.53
CA ASP A 219 11.36 -14.70 -43.17
C ASP A 219 9.98 -14.80 -43.85
N ASN A 220 9.91 -15.54 -44.96
CA ASN A 220 8.74 -15.63 -45.84
C ASN A 220 7.77 -16.75 -45.42
N ASN A 221 8.25 -17.76 -44.70
CA ASN A 221 7.48 -18.88 -44.18
C ASN A 221 7.11 -18.72 -42.68
N CYS A 222 7.62 -17.65 -42.05
CA CYS A 222 7.34 -17.22 -40.69
C CYS A 222 7.79 -18.24 -39.62
N ASN A 223 8.96 -18.87 -39.80
CA ASN A 223 9.54 -19.85 -38.86
C ASN A 223 10.62 -19.31 -37.92
N GLY A 224 10.95 -18.01 -38.01
CA GLY A 224 11.96 -17.36 -37.17
C GLY A 224 13.39 -17.47 -37.69
N GLN A 225 13.62 -18.07 -38.87
CA GLN A 225 14.90 -18.06 -39.57
C GLN A 225 14.80 -17.18 -40.82
N VAL A 226 15.91 -16.53 -41.17
CA VAL A 226 16.00 -15.69 -42.37
C VAL A 226 16.91 -16.41 -43.36
N ASP A 227 16.42 -16.58 -44.59
CA ASP A 227 17.15 -17.21 -45.69
C ASP A 227 17.69 -18.63 -45.34
N GLU A 228 16.98 -19.47 -44.58
CA GLU A 228 17.55 -20.77 -44.18
C GLU A 228 17.77 -21.74 -45.36
N GLY A 229 18.90 -22.44 -45.33
CA GLY A 229 19.38 -23.25 -46.46
C GLY A 229 20.23 -22.49 -47.51
N LEU A 230 20.62 -21.23 -47.23
CA LEU A 230 21.37 -20.32 -48.12
C LEU A 230 22.74 -19.89 -47.45
N ASN A 231 23.62 -18.98 -47.99
CA ASN A 231 25.11 -18.94 -47.67
C ASN A 231 25.88 -17.55 -47.65
N CYS A 232 26.67 -17.17 -46.57
CA CYS A 232 27.62 -15.97 -46.36
C CYS A 232 28.68 -16.02 -45.14
N GLN A 233 29.79 -15.18 -45.01
CA GLN A 233 30.83 -15.10 -43.86
C GLN A 233 31.80 -13.81 -43.73
N THR A 234 32.57 -13.55 -42.59
CA THR A 234 33.59 -12.43 -42.27
C THR A 234 34.74 -12.67 -41.17
N GLU A 235 35.60 -11.67 -40.71
CA GLU A 235 36.95 -11.79 -39.96
C GLU A 235 37.38 -10.64 -38.90
N CYS A 236 38.48 -10.72 -38.05
CA CYS A 236 38.97 -9.72 -36.97
C CYS A 236 40.52 -9.68 -36.50
N VAL A 237 41.01 -8.84 -35.50
CA VAL A 237 42.49 -8.46 -35.16
C VAL A 237 42.89 -7.95 -33.66
N PRO A 238 44.16 -8.10 -33.08
CA PRO A 238 44.66 -7.78 -31.65
C PRO A 238 45.56 -6.53 -31.27
N SER A 239 45.86 -6.26 -29.96
CA SER A 239 46.54 -5.02 -29.46
C SER A 239 47.58 -4.96 -28.26
N GLY A 240 47.58 -5.77 -27.18
CA GLY A 240 48.45 -5.53 -25.98
C GLY A 240 48.40 -6.62 -24.87
N PRO A 241 49.09 -6.45 -23.72
CA PRO A 241 48.88 -7.25 -22.50
C PRO A 241 47.76 -6.68 -21.62
N GLU A 242 47.05 -7.53 -20.89
CA GLU A 242 45.85 -7.14 -20.13
C GLU A 242 46.10 -6.11 -19.02
N VAL A 243 45.13 -5.23 -18.89
CA VAL A 243 44.90 -4.24 -17.83
C VAL A 243 43.39 -4.17 -17.64
N CYS A 244 42.89 -3.87 -16.43
CA CYS A 244 41.45 -3.74 -16.17
C CYS A 244 40.83 -2.54 -16.95
N ASP A 245 40.48 -2.71 -18.23
CA ASP A 245 39.97 -1.65 -19.14
C ASP A 245 38.77 -2.05 -20.02
N GLY A 246 38.38 -3.32 -20.05
CA GLY A 246 37.19 -3.83 -20.72
C GLY A 246 37.38 -4.21 -22.20
N ILE A 247 38.63 -4.34 -22.67
CA ILE A 247 38.96 -4.76 -24.04
C ILE A 247 39.83 -6.04 -23.99
N ASP A 248 39.51 -7.05 -24.81
CA ASP A 248 40.40 -8.20 -25.07
C ASP A 248 41.68 -7.72 -25.78
N ASN A 249 42.66 -7.25 -25.00
CA ASN A 249 43.85 -6.62 -25.56
C ASN A 249 44.68 -7.65 -26.34
N ASN A 250 44.73 -8.91 -25.86
CA ASN A 250 45.53 -9.97 -26.45
C ASN A 250 44.83 -10.84 -27.54
N CYS A 251 43.52 -10.68 -27.74
CA CYS A 251 42.62 -11.43 -28.63
C CYS A 251 42.62 -12.95 -28.42
N ASN A 252 42.50 -13.39 -27.16
CA ASN A 252 42.29 -14.80 -26.84
C ASN A 252 40.81 -15.19 -26.69
N GLY A 253 39.89 -14.22 -26.64
CA GLY A 253 38.45 -14.42 -26.43
C GLY A 253 37.97 -14.18 -24.99
N ALA A 254 38.84 -13.74 -24.08
CA ALA A 254 38.52 -13.27 -22.73
C ALA A 254 38.86 -11.77 -22.58
N ILE A 255 38.45 -11.17 -21.47
CA ILE A 255 38.61 -9.73 -21.20
C ILE A 255 39.11 -9.56 -19.75
N ASP A 256 40.14 -8.74 -19.54
CA ASP A 256 40.68 -8.30 -18.25
C ASP A 256 41.28 -9.40 -17.32
N GLU A 257 41.80 -10.53 -17.83
CA GLU A 257 42.13 -11.70 -16.97
C GLU A 257 43.41 -11.64 -16.09
N ASP A 258 44.37 -10.74 -16.35
CA ASP A 258 45.77 -10.83 -15.84
C ASP A 258 46.32 -9.54 -15.15
N ASP A 259 45.47 -8.73 -14.49
CA ASP A 259 45.89 -7.45 -13.88
C ASP A 259 46.87 -7.57 -12.67
N PRO A 260 47.96 -6.76 -12.59
CA PRO A 260 48.97 -6.84 -11.52
C PRO A 260 48.52 -6.50 -10.08
N LEU A 261 47.38 -5.80 -9.88
CA LEU A 261 46.89 -5.44 -8.54
C LEU A 261 45.90 -6.45 -7.95
N LEU A 262 45.49 -7.44 -8.75
CA LEU A 262 44.49 -8.43 -8.38
C LEU A 262 44.93 -9.24 -7.14
N ASN A 263 44.03 -9.40 -6.16
CA ASN A 263 44.18 -10.25 -4.98
C ASN A 263 45.24 -9.79 -3.94
N LEU A 264 45.46 -8.47 -3.80
CA LEU A 264 46.27 -7.85 -2.72
C LEU A 264 45.36 -7.22 -1.63
N PRO A 265 45.83 -7.11 -0.35
CA PRO A 265 45.00 -6.58 0.74
C PRO A 265 44.82 -5.04 0.74
N CYS A 266 43.74 -4.58 1.36
CA CYS A 266 43.34 -3.17 1.60
C CYS A 266 42.64 -3.01 2.97
N GLY A 267 42.51 -1.78 3.50
CA GLY A 267 41.81 -1.47 4.77
C GLY A 267 42.69 -1.44 6.05
N GLU A 268 42.09 -0.98 7.16
CA GLU A 268 42.64 -0.92 8.53
C GLU A 268 41.89 -1.93 9.46
N GLY A 269 42.03 -1.87 10.79
CA GLY A 269 41.45 -2.89 11.69
C GLY A 269 41.43 -2.61 13.20
N GLU A 270 40.97 -1.43 13.61
CA GLU A 270 40.49 -1.12 14.97
C GLU A 270 39.01 -0.69 14.86
N GLY A 271 38.28 -0.53 15.97
CA GLY A 271 36.87 -0.10 15.95
C GLY A 271 35.94 -1.08 15.19
N VAL A 272 35.08 -0.54 14.32
CA VAL A 272 34.24 -1.33 13.39
C VAL A 272 34.93 -1.70 12.07
N CYS A 273 36.16 -1.25 11.84
CA CYS A 273 36.89 -1.44 10.58
C CYS A 273 37.40 -2.89 10.40
N GLU A 274 37.30 -3.43 9.17
CA GLU A 274 37.88 -4.72 8.77
C GLU A 274 38.70 -4.61 7.47
N PRO A 275 39.80 -5.38 7.29
CA PRO A 275 40.62 -5.36 6.08
C PRO A 275 40.12 -6.32 4.96
N GLY A 276 40.10 -5.82 3.71
CA GLY A 276 39.62 -6.51 2.50
C GLY A 276 40.69 -6.83 1.44
N VAL A 277 40.27 -7.11 0.19
CA VAL A 277 41.12 -7.53 -0.95
C VAL A 277 40.71 -6.88 -2.28
N TRP A 278 41.68 -6.47 -3.10
CA TRP A 278 41.47 -5.85 -4.42
C TRP A 278 40.97 -6.80 -5.52
N ILE A 279 39.92 -6.40 -6.26
CA ILE A 279 39.36 -7.06 -7.45
C ILE A 279 39.18 -6.09 -8.63
N CYS A 280 39.11 -6.58 -9.87
CA CYS A 280 38.68 -5.83 -11.06
C CYS A 280 37.19 -6.07 -11.32
N ALA A 281 36.41 -5.00 -11.51
CA ALA A 281 34.99 -5.06 -11.86
C ALA A 281 34.65 -3.95 -12.87
N GLY A 282 34.23 -4.32 -14.08
CA GLY A 282 33.78 -3.37 -15.11
C GLY A 282 34.83 -2.36 -15.56
N GLY A 283 36.11 -2.75 -15.64
CA GLY A 283 37.21 -1.84 -15.97
C GLY A 283 37.61 -0.89 -14.84
N THR A 284 37.37 -1.24 -13.57
CA THR A 284 37.80 -0.47 -12.40
C THR A 284 38.16 -1.39 -11.23
N MET A 285 39.16 -0.98 -10.42
CA MET A 285 39.59 -1.71 -9.22
C MET A 285 38.72 -1.37 -8.00
N VAL A 286 38.31 -2.39 -7.24
CA VAL A 286 37.45 -2.29 -6.06
C VAL A 286 38.06 -3.08 -4.90
N CYS A 287 38.03 -2.54 -3.68
CA CYS A 287 38.38 -3.29 -2.47
C CYS A 287 37.14 -4.07 -1.99
N LEU A 288 37.19 -5.40 -2.03
CA LEU A 288 36.10 -6.28 -1.62
C LEU A 288 36.32 -6.80 -0.20
N GLY A 289 35.30 -6.68 0.65
CA GLY A 289 35.30 -7.27 1.99
C GLY A 289 36.12 -6.51 3.04
N GLY A 290 36.42 -5.23 2.80
CA GLY A 290 36.95 -4.33 3.83
C GLY A 290 35.92 -3.26 4.21
N VAL A 291 35.93 -2.84 5.47
CA VAL A 291 35.19 -1.68 5.98
C VAL A 291 36.21 -0.56 6.18
N GLU A 292 36.13 0.49 5.36
CA GLU A 292 36.96 1.68 5.50
C GLU A 292 36.42 2.60 6.60
N ALA A 293 37.31 3.34 7.27
CA ALA A 293 36.92 4.31 8.30
C ALA A 293 35.98 5.39 7.75
N SER A 294 34.97 5.75 8.54
CA SER A 294 33.93 6.74 8.20
C SER A 294 33.94 7.91 9.19
N ASP A 295 33.07 8.91 8.98
CA ASP A 295 32.88 9.97 9.99
C ASP A 295 32.06 9.42 11.17
N GLU A 296 32.47 9.73 12.41
CA GLU A 296 31.79 9.33 13.66
C GLU A 296 30.27 9.55 13.65
N MET A 297 29.50 8.55 14.11
CA MET A 297 28.04 8.65 14.31
C MET A 297 27.67 8.39 15.77
N CYS A 298 26.62 9.06 16.27
CA CYS A 298 26.15 8.86 17.64
C CYS A 298 25.35 7.56 17.76
N ASN A 299 26.04 6.43 17.86
CA ASN A 299 25.49 5.08 17.83
C ASN A 299 26.07 4.14 18.91
N GLY A 300 27.08 4.59 19.67
CA GLY A 300 27.77 3.79 20.69
C GLY A 300 28.89 2.89 20.15
N LEU A 301 29.37 3.14 18.93
CA LEU A 301 30.49 2.46 18.26
C LEU A 301 31.65 3.44 18.01
N ASP A 302 32.67 2.95 17.32
CA ASP A 302 33.92 3.64 16.95
C ASP A 302 34.01 3.51 15.41
N ASP A 303 33.45 4.48 14.70
CA ASP A 303 33.19 4.48 13.25
C ASP A 303 34.34 5.10 12.44
N ASP A 304 35.12 6.00 13.07
CA ASP A 304 36.37 6.53 12.49
C ASP A 304 37.62 5.69 12.84
N CYS A 305 37.45 4.72 13.75
CA CYS A 305 38.45 3.74 14.15
C CYS A 305 39.67 4.36 14.87
N ASP A 306 39.48 5.48 15.59
CA ASP A 306 40.53 6.14 16.40
C ASP A 306 40.73 5.53 17.81
N GLY A 307 39.78 4.71 18.28
CA GLY A 307 39.81 4.03 19.57
C GLY A 307 39.02 4.70 20.70
N ALA A 308 38.26 5.75 20.41
CA ALA A 308 37.22 6.31 21.26
C ALA A 308 35.81 6.03 20.66
N ILE A 309 34.76 6.28 21.45
CA ILE A 309 33.36 6.01 21.07
C ILE A 309 32.59 7.33 21.13
N ASP A 310 31.86 7.63 20.05
CA ASP A 310 31.03 8.83 19.87
C ASP A 310 31.78 10.18 20.10
N ASN A 311 33.12 10.25 19.98
CA ASN A 311 33.90 11.39 20.51
C ASN A 311 33.76 12.71 19.74
N ASP A 312 33.51 12.65 18.44
CA ASP A 312 33.18 13.82 17.60
C ASP A 312 31.82 13.63 16.86
N ALA A 313 30.99 12.70 17.35
CA ALA A 313 29.71 12.32 16.76
C ALA A 313 28.68 13.49 16.67
N PRO A 314 28.18 13.84 15.48
CA PRO A 314 27.28 14.97 15.29
C PRO A 314 25.81 14.62 15.57
N CYS A 315 25.19 15.33 16.52
CA CYS A 315 23.74 15.35 16.70
C CYS A 315 23.10 16.63 16.11
N PRO A 316 21.78 16.60 15.79
CA PRO A 316 21.06 17.81 15.35
C PRO A 316 21.10 18.94 16.39
N PRO A 317 20.93 20.22 15.98
CA PRO A 317 20.95 21.34 16.93
C PRO A 317 19.94 21.18 18.08
N SER A 318 20.40 21.38 19.31
CA SER A 318 19.67 21.16 20.59
C SER A 318 19.57 19.70 21.07
N TYR A 319 20.25 18.76 20.40
CA TYR A 319 20.41 17.38 20.85
C TYR A 319 21.85 17.12 21.29
N TRP A 320 22.01 16.20 22.24
CA TRP A 320 23.31 15.77 22.79
C TRP A 320 23.48 14.28 22.56
N CYS A 321 24.67 13.84 22.17
CA CYS A 321 24.98 12.41 22.13
C CYS A 321 25.16 11.89 23.55
N ILE A 322 24.24 11.03 24.01
CA ILE A 322 24.25 10.44 25.36
C ILE A 322 23.87 8.96 25.22
N GLU A 323 24.78 8.07 25.61
CA GLU A 323 24.58 6.61 25.58
C GLU A 323 24.16 6.09 24.19
N GLY A 324 24.92 6.44 23.14
CA GLY A 324 24.67 5.99 21.76
C GLY A 324 23.36 6.51 21.16
N GLY A 325 22.86 7.68 21.60
CA GLY A 325 21.69 8.30 20.99
C GLY A 325 21.58 9.79 21.22
N CYS A 326 21.12 10.51 20.20
CA CYS A 326 20.83 11.94 20.29
C CYS A 326 19.61 12.19 21.18
N ARG A 327 19.81 12.78 22.37
CA ARG A 327 18.75 13.15 23.33
C ARG A 327 18.49 14.66 23.28
N ILE A 328 17.22 15.05 23.27
CA ILE A 328 16.83 16.47 23.33
C ILE A 328 17.06 17.04 24.73
N ALA A 329 17.57 18.27 24.80
CA ALA A 329 17.67 19.00 26.05
C ALA A 329 16.29 19.30 26.66
N CYS A 330 16.17 19.30 27.98
CA CYS A 330 14.93 19.66 28.66
C CYS A 330 14.54 21.12 28.38
N ALA A 331 13.24 21.35 28.13
CA ALA A 331 12.68 22.69 28.02
C ALA A 331 12.39 23.32 29.40
N ASP A 332 12.30 24.64 29.45
CA ASP A 332 11.81 25.37 30.64
C ASP A 332 10.28 25.19 30.77
N GLY A 333 9.80 24.65 31.90
CA GLY A 333 8.36 24.60 32.19
C GLY A 333 7.94 23.54 33.20
N GLU A 334 6.62 23.41 33.39
CA GLU A 334 5.99 22.33 34.18
C GLU A 334 6.06 20.98 33.44
N PHE A 335 6.09 21.02 32.09
CA PHE A 335 6.26 19.87 31.20
C PHE A 335 7.54 20.07 30.38
N PRO A 336 8.73 19.77 30.93
CA PRO A 336 10.02 20.01 30.28
C PRO A 336 10.34 19.04 29.14
N CYS A 337 9.52 18.00 28.95
CA CYS A 337 9.69 16.92 27.98
C CYS A 337 8.33 16.56 27.35
N GLY A 338 8.37 15.93 26.17
CA GLY A 338 7.18 15.37 25.50
C GLY A 338 6.56 14.19 26.27
N GLY A 339 5.41 13.73 25.79
CA GLY A 339 4.70 12.58 26.37
C GLY A 339 5.61 11.35 26.49
N GLY A 340 5.54 10.67 27.64
CA GLY A 340 6.35 9.47 27.90
C GLY A 340 7.80 9.72 28.35
N ALA A 341 8.22 10.97 28.60
CA ALA A 341 9.59 11.28 29.05
C ALA A 341 9.66 12.21 30.29
N VAL A 342 10.74 12.05 31.05
CA VAL A 342 11.11 12.82 32.25
C VAL A 342 12.48 13.47 32.10
N CYS A 343 12.62 14.69 32.59
CA CYS A 343 13.89 15.42 32.56
C CYS A 343 14.90 14.83 33.56
N THR A 344 16.10 14.49 33.10
CA THR A 344 17.16 13.83 33.88
C THR A 344 18.51 14.54 33.69
N GLU A 345 19.29 14.66 34.77
CA GLU A 345 20.61 15.30 34.79
C GLU A 345 21.74 14.31 34.45
N TYR A 346 22.63 14.68 33.51
CA TYR A 346 23.82 13.94 33.11
C TYR A 346 25.09 14.79 33.26
N VAL A 347 26.21 14.14 33.58
CA VAL A 347 27.53 14.77 33.77
C VAL A 347 28.48 14.26 32.70
N LEU A 348 28.81 15.11 31.74
CA LEU A 348 29.87 14.91 30.76
C LEU A 348 31.24 15.28 31.36
N THR A 349 32.32 15.06 30.61
CA THR A 349 33.70 15.29 31.05
C THR A 349 33.96 16.71 31.55
N ASP A 350 33.34 17.72 30.94
CA ASP A 350 33.53 19.14 31.27
C ASP A 350 32.20 19.95 31.44
N GLU A 351 31.02 19.34 31.25
CA GLU A 351 29.71 20.04 31.34
C GLU A 351 28.61 19.16 31.96
N THR A 352 27.59 19.78 32.58
CA THR A 352 26.39 19.11 33.09
C THR A 352 25.17 19.50 32.27
N VAL A 353 24.47 18.51 31.70
CA VAL A 353 23.33 18.71 30.79
C VAL A 353 22.08 18.03 31.32
N ASN A 354 20.92 18.60 31.04
CA ASN A 354 19.62 18.01 31.39
C ASN A 354 18.91 17.58 30.11
N VAL A 355 18.57 16.30 30.00
CA VAL A 355 18.00 15.68 28.80
C VAL A 355 16.73 14.88 29.12
N CYS A 356 15.85 14.74 28.13
CA CYS A 356 14.62 13.97 28.28
C CYS A 356 14.88 12.47 28.14
N MET A 357 14.56 11.71 29.20
CA MET A 357 14.70 10.25 29.29
C MET A 357 13.31 9.59 29.40
N PRO A 358 13.06 8.41 28.81
CA PRO A 358 11.74 7.77 28.84
C PRO A 358 11.24 7.35 30.26
N THR A 359 9.91 7.24 30.45
CA THR A 359 9.26 6.81 31.72
C THR A 359 9.07 5.30 31.82
N ALA A 360 8.62 4.78 32.97
CA ALA A 360 8.39 3.33 33.15
C ALA A 360 7.39 2.71 32.15
N CYS A 361 6.33 3.43 31.73
CA CYS A 361 5.43 2.95 30.68
C CYS A 361 6.00 3.04 29.25
N SER A 362 7.20 3.60 29.04
CA SER A 362 7.95 3.42 27.78
C SER A 362 8.62 2.03 27.68
N ALA A 363 8.58 1.26 28.77
CA ALA A 363 9.14 -0.08 28.87
C ALA A 363 8.04 -1.15 29.09
N CYS A 364 6.79 -0.85 28.74
CA CYS A 364 5.78 -1.90 28.57
C CYS A 364 6.15 -2.74 27.36
N GLU A 365 6.00 -4.05 27.47
CA GLU A 365 6.34 -4.97 26.38
C GLU A 365 5.29 -4.86 25.25
N PRO A 366 5.66 -5.13 23.98
CA PRO A 366 4.71 -5.07 22.86
C PRO A 366 3.48 -5.95 23.09
N GLY A 367 2.30 -5.31 23.19
CA GLY A 367 1.01 -5.97 23.48
C GLY A 367 0.41 -5.62 24.84
N GLU A 368 1.18 -5.05 25.78
CA GLU A 368 0.66 -4.54 27.06
C GLU A 368 0.08 -3.13 26.92
N ILE A 369 -0.93 -2.80 27.75
CA ILE A 369 -1.53 -1.47 27.84
C ILE A 369 -1.20 -0.80 29.18
N CYS A 370 -0.76 0.48 29.16
CA CYS A 370 -0.43 1.22 30.39
C CYS A 370 -1.71 1.70 31.10
N VAL A 371 -2.00 1.15 32.29
CA VAL A 371 -3.19 1.45 33.10
C VAL A 371 -2.75 1.83 34.53
N ASN A 372 -2.84 3.12 34.87
CA ASN A 372 -2.41 3.70 36.16
C ASN A 372 -0.92 3.48 36.51
N ASP A 373 0.00 3.86 35.60
CA ASP A 373 1.45 3.67 35.74
C ASP A 373 1.89 2.20 35.88
N GLN A 374 1.06 1.25 35.43
CA GLN A 374 1.36 -0.17 35.38
C GLN A 374 1.03 -0.72 33.99
N CYS A 375 1.92 -1.53 33.42
CA CYS A 375 1.61 -2.30 32.22
C CYS A 375 0.64 -3.43 32.59
N VAL A 376 -0.41 -3.61 31.80
CA VAL A 376 -1.45 -4.63 31.96
C VAL A 376 -1.56 -5.40 30.66
N ASP A 377 -1.46 -6.72 30.72
CA ASP A 377 -1.66 -7.59 29.58
C ASP A 377 -3.18 -7.79 29.32
N PRO A 378 -3.74 -7.29 28.21
CA PRO A 378 -5.15 -7.49 27.85
C PRO A 378 -5.46 -8.95 27.47
N CYS A 379 -4.45 -9.79 27.25
CA CYS A 379 -4.56 -11.19 26.90
C CYS A 379 -4.45 -12.15 28.10
N GLU A 380 -4.19 -11.68 29.32
CA GLU A 380 -3.98 -12.52 30.54
C GLU A 380 -5.13 -13.53 30.79
N ASN A 381 -6.34 -13.25 30.30
CA ASN A 381 -7.53 -14.07 30.50
C ASN A 381 -8.29 -14.41 29.19
N VAL A 382 -7.60 -14.33 28.04
CA VAL A 382 -8.20 -14.67 26.73
C VAL A 382 -7.73 -16.05 26.30
N GLU A 383 -8.66 -17.01 26.22
CA GLU A 383 -8.43 -18.32 25.61
C GLU A 383 -8.79 -18.24 24.12
N CYS A 384 -7.80 -18.37 23.24
CA CYS A 384 -7.96 -18.42 21.79
C CYS A 384 -8.02 -19.86 21.26
N GLU A 385 -8.47 -20.04 20.03
CA GLU A 385 -8.52 -21.36 19.39
C GLU A 385 -7.10 -21.83 18.96
N GLU A 386 -6.99 -23.08 18.50
CA GLU A 386 -5.70 -23.67 18.12
C GLU A 386 -5.13 -22.86 16.93
N ASN A 387 -3.89 -22.39 17.08
CA ASN A 387 -3.13 -21.53 16.14
C ASN A 387 -3.47 -20.03 16.10
N GLU A 388 -4.39 -19.55 16.94
CA GLU A 388 -4.58 -18.11 17.16
C GLU A 388 -3.64 -17.54 18.25
N THR A 389 -3.18 -16.31 18.06
CA THR A 389 -2.46 -15.52 19.06
C THR A 389 -3.35 -14.38 19.54
N CYS A 390 -3.50 -14.22 20.86
CA CYS A 390 -4.17 -13.04 21.40
C CYS A 390 -3.29 -11.80 21.20
N VAL A 391 -3.85 -10.77 20.56
CA VAL A 391 -3.24 -9.44 20.42
C VAL A 391 -4.26 -8.40 20.84
N LEU A 392 -3.93 -7.60 21.86
CA LEU A 392 -4.79 -6.56 22.42
C LEU A 392 -6.17 -7.06 22.88
N GLY A 393 -6.23 -8.27 23.45
CA GLY A 393 -7.47 -8.88 23.94
C GLY A 393 -8.36 -9.50 22.86
N VAL A 394 -7.88 -9.58 21.62
CA VAL A 394 -8.58 -10.21 20.48
C VAL A 394 -7.71 -11.31 19.89
N CYS A 395 -8.28 -12.48 19.68
CA CYS A 395 -7.60 -13.59 19.00
C CYS A 395 -7.42 -13.27 17.52
N ARG A 396 -6.20 -13.49 17.02
CA ARG A 396 -5.82 -13.26 15.62
C ARG A 396 -4.83 -14.33 15.19
N ASP A 397 -4.98 -14.83 13.98
CA ASP A 397 -4.06 -15.78 13.37
C ASP A 397 -2.91 -15.07 12.62
N CYS A 398 -2.08 -15.85 11.94
CA CYS A 398 -0.98 -15.31 11.15
C CYS A 398 -1.40 -14.53 9.89
N HIS A 399 -2.66 -14.57 9.44
CA HIS A 399 -3.10 -13.74 8.31
C HIS A 399 -3.20 -12.26 8.71
N SER A 400 -3.43 -11.99 10.00
CA SER A 400 -3.47 -10.63 10.56
C SER A 400 -2.16 -10.17 11.20
N LEU A 401 -1.28 -11.12 11.56
CA LEU A 401 -0.03 -10.86 12.31
C LEU A 401 1.25 -11.09 11.50
N GLY A 402 1.14 -11.79 10.37
CA GLY A 402 2.27 -12.30 9.60
C GLY A 402 2.95 -13.51 10.27
N CYS A 403 3.83 -14.17 9.51
CA CYS A 403 4.63 -15.29 9.99
C CYS A 403 6.11 -14.92 10.11
N GLN A 404 6.73 -15.32 11.22
CA GLN A 404 8.15 -15.06 11.46
C GLN A 404 9.03 -15.89 10.51
N GLY A 405 10.12 -15.30 10.00
CA GLY A 405 11.13 -16.01 9.21
C GLY A 405 10.75 -16.29 7.76
N GLY A 406 9.68 -15.69 7.24
CA GLY A 406 9.22 -15.92 5.86
C GLY A 406 8.49 -17.26 5.67
N LEU A 407 8.03 -17.87 6.77
CA LEU A 407 7.06 -18.96 6.75
C LEU A 407 5.75 -18.47 6.12
N ILE A 408 4.96 -19.38 5.56
CA ILE A 408 3.67 -19.08 4.94
C ILE A 408 2.58 -19.26 5.98
N CYS A 409 1.61 -18.34 6.04
CA CYS A 409 0.40 -18.57 6.82
C CYS A 409 -0.57 -19.41 6.00
N TYR A 410 -1.02 -20.54 6.53
CA TYR A 410 -1.99 -21.42 5.88
C TYR A 410 -2.92 -22.04 6.93
N ASP A 411 -4.23 -21.85 6.77
CA ASP A 411 -5.27 -22.22 7.75
C ASP A 411 -5.01 -21.69 9.19
N GLY A 412 -4.31 -20.56 9.29
CA GLY A 412 -3.92 -19.93 10.55
C GLY A 412 -2.62 -20.49 11.17
N GLU A 413 -2.00 -21.53 10.57
CA GLU A 413 -0.69 -22.03 10.95
C GLU A 413 0.45 -21.40 10.14
N CYS A 414 1.55 -21.04 10.80
CA CYS A 414 2.80 -20.70 10.10
C CYS A 414 3.54 -21.98 9.71
N VAL A 415 3.44 -22.36 8.43
CA VAL A 415 4.07 -23.55 7.86
C VAL A 415 5.35 -23.20 7.10
N GLU A 416 6.31 -24.13 7.05
CA GLU A 416 7.44 -24.01 6.11
C GLU A 416 6.89 -24.00 4.68
N ASP A 417 7.37 -23.07 3.85
CA ASP A 417 7.06 -23.07 2.42
C ASP A 417 7.44 -24.43 1.83
N PRO A 418 6.45 -25.28 1.46
CA PRO A 418 6.75 -26.62 0.97
C PRO A 418 7.45 -26.57 -0.40
N CYS A 419 7.41 -25.42 -1.07
CA CYS A 419 8.02 -25.13 -2.36
C CYS A 419 9.35 -24.37 -2.26
N GLY A 420 9.73 -23.83 -1.11
CA GLY A 420 10.90 -22.96 -0.94
C GLY A 420 12.26 -23.62 -1.24
N ALA A 421 12.31 -24.95 -1.25
CA ALA A 421 13.46 -25.75 -1.66
C ALA A 421 13.21 -26.61 -2.93
N VAL A 422 12.05 -26.47 -3.57
CA VAL A 422 11.60 -27.32 -4.68
C VAL A 422 11.84 -26.60 -6.01
N SER A 423 12.92 -26.97 -6.70
CA SER A 423 13.17 -26.54 -8.07
C SER A 423 12.45 -27.49 -9.03
N CYS A 424 11.36 -27.03 -9.64
CA CYS A 424 10.67 -27.76 -10.69
C CYS A 424 11.31 -27.54 -12.08
N ASP A 425 11.05 -28.47 -13.01
CA ASP A 425 11.58 -28.38 -14.37
C ASP A 425 10.83 -27.31 -15.19
N GLN A 426 11.38 -26.93 -16.35
CA GLN A 426 10.79 -25.90 -17.20
C GLN A 426 9.39 -26.31 -17.68
N GLY A 427 8.36 -25.54 -17.26
CA GLY A 427 6.96 -25.83 -17.56
C GLY A 427 6.21 -26.53 -16.42
N GLU A 428 6.82 -26.68 -15.25
CA GLU A 428 6.19 -27.14 -14.02
C GLU A 428 6.15 -26.00 -12.98
N TYR A 429 5.21 -26.06 -12.06
CA TYR A 429 5.10 -25.19 -10.89
C TYR A 429 5.08 -26.04 -9.62
N CYS A 430 5.42 -25.46 -8.48
CA CYS A 430 5.32 -26.19 -7.23
C CYS A 430 3.97 -25.94 -6.55
N ALA A 431 3.28 -27.03 -6.19
CA ALA A 431 2.08 -27.02 -5.37
C ALA A 431 2.26 -27.97 -4.19
N GLY A 432 2.20 -27.47 -2.96
CA GLY A 432 2.34 -28.30 -1.75
C GLY A 432 3.62 -29.14 -1.72
N GLY A 433 4.71 -28.63 -2.30
CA GLY A 433 6.01 -29.33 -2.37
C GLY A 433 6.14 -30.41 -3.46
N THR A 434 5.15 -30.53 -4.35
CA THR A 434 5.21 -31.40 -5.53
C THR A 434 5.25 -30.55 -6.80
N CYS A 435 6.11 -30.92 -7.74
CA CYS A 435 6.11 -30.30 -9.07
C CYS A 435 4.94 -30.83 -9.89
N VAL A 436 4.06 -29.90 -10.29
CA VAL A 436 2.88 -30.14 -11.10
C VAL A 436 3.09 -29.49 -12.47
N PRO A 437 2.85 -30.18 -13.60
CA PRO A 437 2.90 -29.57 -14.92
C PRO A 437 1.94 -28.39 -15.04
N LEU A 438 2.42 -27.27 -15.59
CA LEU A 438 1.54 -26.18 -16.02
C LEU A 438 0.80 -26.61 -17.29
N CYS A 439 -0.52 -26.63 -17.21
CA CYS A 439 -1.38 -26.82 -18.36
C CYS A 439 -1.53 -25.51 -19.14
N TYR A 440 -0.56 -25.22 -20.01
CA TYR A 440 -0.74 -24.23 -21.07
C TYR A 440 -1.73 -24.75 -22.13
N ASP A 441 -2.36 -23.85 -22.91
CA ASP A 441 -3.32 -24.20 -23.97
C ASP A 441 -2.78 -25.22 -25.01
N GLU A 442 -1.46 -25.23 -25.26
CA GLU A 442 -0.83 -26.22 -26.15
C GLU A 442 -0.87 -27.66 -25.60
N LEU A 443 -0.92 -27.81 -24.27
CA LEU A 443 -1.04 -29.09 -23.57
C LEU A 443 -2.50 -29.43 -23.21
N CYS A 444 -3.34 -28.41 -23.02
CA CYS A 444 -4.77 -28.51 -22.69
C CYS A 444 -5.68 -27.89 -23.78
N PRO A 445 -6.01 -28.63 -24.86
CA PRO A 445 -6.91 -28.13 -25.90
C PRO A 445 -8.32 -27.80 -25.38
N SER A 446 -8.95 -26.78 -25.97
CA SER A 446 -10.30 -26.31 -25.62
C SER A 446 -11.33 -27.44 -25.50
N GLY A 447 -12.18 -27.38 -24.46
CA GLY A 447 -13.10 -28.46 -24.06
C GLY A 447 -12.47 -29.48 -23.10
N LYS A 448 -11.34 -29.12 -22.50
CA LYS A 448 -10.66 -29.86 -21.43
C LYS A 448 -10.30 -28.94 -20.28
N LEU A 449 -10.24 -29.51 -19.08
CA LEU A 449 -9.72 -28.83 -17.90
C LEU A 449 -8.44 -29.53 -17.45
N CYS A 450 -7.52 -28.73 -16.90
CA CYS A 450 -6.37 -29.23 -16.17
C CYS A 450 -6.83 -29.69 -14.78
N ASN A 451 -6.60 -30.95 -14.44
CA ASN A 451 -6.80 -31.42 -13.07
C ASN A 451 -5.61 -31.03 -12.17
N GLU A 452 -5.78 -31.24 -10.87
CA GLU A 452 -4.78 -31.03 -9.81
C GLU A 452 -3.44 -31.74 -10.04
N GLN A 453 -3.40 -32.75 -10.92
CA GLN A 453 -2.19 -33.53 -11.24
C GLN A 453 -1.49 -33.02 -12.52
N GLY A 454 -1.95 -31.92 -13.11
CA GLY A 454 -1.42 -31.40 -14.38
C GLY A 454 -1.87 -32.20 -15.61
N GLU A 455 -2.90 -33.04 -15.50
CA GLU A 455 -3.44 -33.84 -16.59
C GLU A 455 -4.68 -33.18 -17.23
N CYS A 456 -4.70 -33.17 -18.57
CA CYS A 456 -5.80 -32.58 -19.35
C CYS A 456 -6.96 -33.56 -19.58
N VAL A 457 -7.90 -33.56 -18.64
CA VAL A 457 -9.14 -34.35 -18.65
C VAL A 457 -10.25 -33.63 -19.42
N VAL A 458 -11.26 -34.37 -19.90
CA VAL A 458 -12.43 -33.76 -20.56
C VAL A 458 -13.16 -32.89 -19.56
N ASP A 459 -13.44 -31.64 -19.92
CA ASP A 459 -14.21 -30.74 -19.08
C ASP A 459 -15.71 -31.13 -19.15
N PRO A 460 -16.33 -31.57 -18.03
CA PRO A 460 -17.76 -31.90 -18.01
C PRO A 460 -18.67 -30.69 -18.31
N CYS A 461 -18.13 -29.48 -18.16
CA CYS A 461 -18.82 -28.21 -18.25
C CYS A 461 -18.57 -27.45 -19.57
N ALA A 462 -17.77 -28.00 -20.50
CA ALA A 462 -17.43 -27.36 -21.77
C ALA A 462 -18.64 -26.98 -22.64
N ASP A 463 -19.75 -27.72 -22.51
CA ASP A 463 -21.02 -27.51 -23.24
C ASP A 463 -22.14 -26.93 -22.33
N ALA A 464 -21.83 -26.48 -21.10
CA ALA A 464 -22.81 -26.05 -20.11
C ALA A 464 -23.05 -24.53 -20.12
N GLU A 465 -24.23 -24.10 -20.59
CA GLU A 465 -24.69 -22.70 -20.53
C GLU A 465 -25.34 -22.41 -19.16
N CYS A 466 -24.54 -21.97 -18.17
CA CYS A 466 -25.03 -21.57 -16.84
C CYS A 466 -25.31 -20.06 -16.74
N GLU A 467 -26.25 -19.65 -15.87
CA GLU A 467 -26.52 -18.23 -15.64
C GLU A 467 -25.39 -17.57 -14.81
N SER A 468 -25.25 -16.24 -14.86
CA SER A 468 -24.13 -15.50 -14.23
C SER A 468 -24.11 -15.51 -12.68
N THR A 469 -24.99 -16.28 -12.06
CA THR A 469 -25.06 -16.53 -10.60
C THR A 469 -24.89 -18.02 -10.26
N GLU A 470 -24.60 -18.82 -11.27
CA GLU A 470 -24.41 -20.26 -11.19
C GLU A 470 -22.96 -20.60 -11.58
N TYR A 471 -22.45 -21.69 -11.02
CA TYR A 471 -21.22 -22.35 -11.44
C TYR A 471 -21.59 -23.72 -12.02
N CYS A 472 -20.79 -24.24 -12.93
CA CYS A 472 -20.96 -25.60 -13.41
C CYS A 472 -20.13 -26.58 -12.57
N SER A 473 -20.75 -27.70 -12.18
CA SER A 473 -20.08 -28.85 -11.57
C SER A 473 -20.64 -30.13 -12.19
N ASP A 474 -19.76 -31.03 -12.65
CA ASP A 474 -20.12 -32.27 -13.35
C ASP A 474 -21.17 -32.09 -14.47
N GLY A 475 -21.07 -30.99 -15.24
CA GLY A 475 -22.00 -30.68 -16.34
C GLY A 475 -23.41 -30.23 -15.87
N THR A 476 -23.57 -29.89 -14.60
CA THR A 476 -24.81 -29.34 -14.01
C THR A 476 -24.56 -27.93 -13.49
N CYS A 477 -25.41 -26.98 -13.89
CA CYS A 477 -25.40 -25.63 -13.33
C CYS A 477 -26.00 -25.63 -11.92
N LEU A 478 -25.28 -25.05 -10.97
CA LEU A 478 -25.64 -24.95 -9.56
C LEU A 478 -25.45 -23.50 -9.11
N THR A 479 -26.37 -22.97 -8.30
CA THR A 479 -26.24 -21.61 -7.75
C THR A 479 -24.97 -21.47 -6.92
N ASN A 480 -24.15 -20.45 -7.16
CA ASN A 480 -22.97 -20.15 -6.34
C ASN A 480 -23.39 -19.30 -5.12
N PRO A 481 -23.27 -19.79 -3.87
CA PRO A 481 -23.63 -19.03 -2.69
C PRO A 481 -22.49 -18.11 -2.20
N CYS A 482 -21.26 -18.31 -2.67
CA CYS A 482 -20.07 -17.61 -2.18
C CYS A 482 -20.07 -16.09 -2.30
N PRO A 483 -20.72 -15.45 -3.31
CA PRO A 483 -20.89 -13.99 -3.32
C PRO A 483 -21.68 -13.42 -2.11
N SER A 484 -22.22 -14.27 -1.23
CA SER A 484 -22.95 -13.90 -0.01
C SER A 484 -22.38 -14.55 1.27
N VAL A 485 -21.25 -15.27 1.17
CA VAL A 485 -20.57 -15.90 2.30
C VAL A 485 -19.31 -15.10 2.62
N TYR A 486 -19.21 -14.61 3.85
CA TYR A 486 -17.98 -14.02 4.37
C TYR A 486 -17.09 -15.14 4.91
N CYS A 487 -15.88 -15.24 4.38
CA CYS A 487 -14.80 -16.05 4.95
C CYS A 487 -13.81 -15.14 5.68
N GLU A 488 -13.14 -15.70 6.68
CA GLU A 488 -12.05 -15.04 7.40
C GLU A 488 -10.86 -14.76 6.45
N PRO A 489 -9.98 -13.78 6.75
CA PRO A 489 -8.75 -13.57 5.99
C PRO A 489 -7.96 -14.89 5.83
N GLY A 490 -7.43 -15.14 4.63
CA GLY A 490 -6.74 -16.41 4.31
C GLY A 490 -7.64 -17.61 4.00
N LYS A 491 -8.97 -17.41 3.95
CA LYS A 491 -9.92 -18.45 3.54
C LYS A 491 -10.72 -18.03 2.30
N VAL A 492 -10.84 -18.96 1.36
CA VAL A 492 -11.66 -18.84 0.16
C VAL A 492 -12.97 -19.59 0.32
N CYS A 493 -14.05 -19.02 -0.22
CA CYS A 493 -15.33 -19.71 -0.25
C CYS A 493 -15.39 -20.66 -1.45
N ILE A 494 -15.69 -21.93 -1.17
CA ILE A 494 -15.99 -22.95 -2.17
C ILE A 494 -17.48 -23.33 -2.11
N PRO A 495 -18.13 -23.65 -3.23
CA PRO A 495 -19.49 -24.16 -3.20
C PRO A 495 -19.58 -25.48 -2.39
N PRO A 496 -20.59 -25.67 -1.52
CA PRO A 496 -21.86 -24.95 -1.43
C PRO A 496 -21.88 -23.82 -0.37
N GLY A 497 -20.77 -23.12 -0.16
CA GLY A 497 -20.66 -22.02 0.80
C GLY A 497 -19.79 -22.36 2.01
N GLU A 498 -18.80 -23.22 1.80
CA GLU A 498 -17.83 -23.65 2.82
C GLU A 498 -16.56 -22.81 2.67
N CYS A 499 -16.05 -22.29 3.78
CA CYS A 499 -14.78 -21.54 3.79
C CYS A 499 -13.64 -22.53 4.06
N VAL A 500 -12.70 -22.63 3.13
CA VAL A 500 -11.48 -23.44 3.25
C VAL A 500 -10.26 -22.53 3.21
N ALA A 501 -9.16 -22.91 3.85
CA ALA A 501 -7.88 -22.22 3.72
C ALA A 501 -7.49 -22.07 2.24
N ASP A 502 -6.97 -20.92 1.84
CA ASP A 502 -6.65 -20.68 0.43
C ASP A 502 -5.50 -21.60 -0.01
N PRO A 503 -5.76 -22.61 -0.87
CA PRO A 503 -4.72 -23.51 -1.34
C PRO A 503 -3.64 -22.76 -2.16
N CYS A 504 -3.93 -21.55 -2.65
CA CYS A 504 -2.97 -20.73 -3.36
C CYS A 504 -1.84 -20.18 -2.49
N ASP A 505 -2.00 -20.11 -1.16
CA ASP A 505 -0.90 -19.71 -0.27
C ASP A 505 0.27 -20.72 -0.34
N LEU A 506 0.00 -22.00 -0.63
CA LEU A 506 1.00 -23.07 -0.73
C LEU A 506 1.44 -23.38 -2.17
N ILE A 507 1.23 -22.45 -3.10
CA ILE A 507 1.45 -22.64 -4.54
C ILE A 507 2.35 -21.54 -5.10
N VAL A 508 3.56 -21.93 -5.52
CA VAL A 508 4.53 -21.02 -6.14
C VAL A 508 4.36 -21.07 -7.66
N CYS A 509 3.65 -20.09 -8.19
CA CYS A 509 3.50 -19.89 -9.62
C CYS A 509 4.74 -19.24 -10.23
N PRO A 510 5.28 -19.77 -11.35
CA PRO A 510 6.37 -19.11 -12.07
C PRO A 510 5.90 -17.79 -12.70
N LEU A 511 6.87 -16.96 -13.10
CA LEU A 511 6.65 -15.66 -13.74
C LEU A 511 5.61 -15.76 -14.87
N GLN A 512 4.66 -14.82 -14.89
CA GLN A 512 3.50 -14.82 -15.79
C GLN A 512 2.54 -16.02 -15.56
N SER A 513 2.33 -16.40 -14.31
CA SER A 513 1.18 -17.21 -13.89
C SER A 513 0.70 -16.80 -12.50
N ALA A 514 -0.62 -16.84 -12.29
CA ALA A 514 -1.27 -16.54 -11.02
C ALA A 514 -1.97 -17.80 -10.51
N CYS A 515 -2.09 -17.96 -9.19
CA CYS A 515 -2.86 -19.07 -8.65
C CYS A 515 -4.36 -18.75 -8.68
N GLN A 516 -5.16 -19.74 -9.05
CA GLN A 516 -6.61 -19.68 -9.03
C GLN A 516 -7.15 -20.93 -8.32
N VAL A 517 -8.11 -20.72 -7.41
CA VAL A 517 -8.84 -21.81 -6.74
C VAL A 517 -10.03 -22.23 -7.59
N ASP A 518 -10.23 -23.53 -7.77
CA ASP A 518 -11.39 -24.08 -8.46
C ASP A 518 -12.59 -24.35 -7.55
N VAL A 519 -13.70 -24.80 -8.14
CA VAL A 519 -14.97 -25.06 -7.44
C VAL A 519 -14.93 -26.31 -6.55
N ALA A 520 -13.84 -27.09 -6.57
CA ALA A 520 -13.60 -28.21 -5.65
C ALA A 520 -12.73 -27.79 -4.45
N GLY A 521 -12.19 -26.57 -4.45
CA GLY A 521 -11.28 -26.06 -3.42
C GLY A 521 -9.82 -26.38 -3.67
N SER A 522 -9.45 -26.63 -4.92
CA SER A 522 -8.07 -26.92 -5.31
C SER A 522 -7.44 -25.73 -6.02
N GLY A 523 -6.28 -25.31 -5.51
CA GLY A 523 -5.49 -24.23 -6.10
C GLY A 523 -4.64 -24.73 -7.27
N ARG A 524 -4.49 -23.91 -8.31
CA ARG A 524 -3.62 -24.20 -9.45
C ARG A 524 -3.07 -22.94 -10.09
N CYS A 525 -1.86 -23.00 -10.61
CA CYS A 525 -1.31 -21.90 -11.40
C CYS A 525 -1.91 -21.89 -12.81
N VAL A 526 -2.46 -20.76 -13.20
CA VAL A 526 -2.95 -20.46 -14.55
C VAL A 526 -2.05 -19.39 -15.17
N SER A 527 -1.66 -19.57 -16.43
CA SER A 527 -0.76 -18.63 -17.11
C SER A 527 -1.42 -17.26 -17.30
N ASP A 528 -0.76 -16.22 -16.80
CA ASP A 528 -1.19 -14.83 -16.85
C ASP A 528 -0.73 -14.20 -18.17
N SER A 529 -1.63 -14.18 -19.16
CA SER A 529 -1.35 -13.77 -20.53
C SER A 529 -1.41 -12.25 -20.74
N LEU A 530 -0.69 -11.48 -19.91
CA LEU A 530 -0.60 -10.02 -19.99
C LEU A 530 0.85 -9.47 -20.00
N PRO A 531 1.14 -8.39 -20.76
CA PRO A 531 2.51 -7.89 -20.96
C PRO A 531 2.89 -6.74 -20.02
N ILE A 532 4.13 -6.78 -19.53
CA ILE A 532 4.71 -5.81 -18.58
C ILE A 532 5.27 -4.57 -19.32
N ARG A 533 5.09 -3.37 -18.75
CA ARG A 533 5.92 -2.18 -19.04
C ARG A 533 6.68 -1.75 -17.76
N PRO A 534 7.93 -1.29 -17.85
CA PRO A 534 8.71 -0.92 -16.68
C PRO A 534 8.43 0.52 -16.24
N GLU A 535 8.24 0.74 -14.95
CA GLU A 535 8.29 2.08 -14.34
C GLU A 535 9.71 2.42 -13.86
N GLU A 536 10.10 3.67 -14.10
CA GLU A 536 11.41 4.22 -13.80
C GLU A 536 11.38 4.89 -12.42
N ILE A 537 11.83 4.19 -11.36
CA ILE A 537 11.93 4.79 -10.02
C ILE A 537 13.00 5.89 -10.03
N THR A 538 12.57 7.14 -10.16
CA THR A 538 13.39 8.33 -9.95
C THR A 538 13.03 8.98 -8.61
N GLY A 539 13.70 8.54 -7.54
CA GLY A 539 13.56 9.15 -6.22
C GLY A 539 14.45 10.38 -6.05
N MET A 540 13.87 11.56 -5.84
CA MET A 540 14.49 12.68 -5.12
C MET A 540 13.44 13.47 -4.34
N GLY A 541 13.44 13.33 -3.01
CA GLY A 541 12.73 14.24 -2.11
C GLY A 541 13.59 15.44 -1.71
N GLY A 542 12.97 16.47 -1.12
CA GLY A 542 13.71 17.49 -0.36
C GLY A 542 13.13 18.91 -0.41
N ASN A 543 12.76 19.42 0.77
CA ASN A 543 12.35 20.79 1.10
C ASN A 543 10.92 21.18 0.65
N GLY A 544 10.02 21.65 1.53
CA GLY A 544 10.13 21.87 2.98
C GLY A 544 9.22 23.02 3.42
N CYS A 545 8.30 22.78 4.34
CA CYS A 545 7.46 23.84 4.92
C CYS A 545 8.17 24.54 6.08
N SER A 546 8.14 25.87 6.08
CA SER A 546 8.46 26.69 7.25
C SER A 546 7.38 27.75 7.44
N CYS A 547 6.81 27.81 8.64
CA CYS A 547 5.90 28.85 9.07
C CYS A 547 6.67 29.86 9.94
N ASP A 548 6.49 31.17 9.73
CA ASP A 548 6.24 32.11 10.84
C ASP A 548 5.65 33.44 10.34
N ALA A 549 5.10 34.25 11.25
CA ALA A 549 4.14 35.30 10.99
C ALA A 549 4.66 36.76 11.00
N GLY A 550 4.10 37.56 10.07
CA GLY A 550 3.51 38.87 10.33
C GLY A 550 4.35 40.06 10.86
N GLN A 551 4.37 41.17 10.09
CA GLN A 551 4.07 42.54 10.59
C GLN A 551 4.06 43.61 9.47
N GLY A 552 3.13 44.58 9.53
CA GLY A 552 3.38 45.96 9.07
C GLY A 552 2.77 46.47 7.75
N ASN A 553 1.66 47.22 7.84
CA ASN A 553 1.12 48.18 6.84
C ASN A 553 2.00 49.47 6.70
N PRO A 554 1.75 50.43 5.76
CA PRO A 554 1.14 50.37 4.41
C PRO A 554 1.80 51.29 3.32
N GLU A 555 1.29 51.21 2.06
CA GLU A 555 1.20 52.31 1.05
C GLU A 555 2.51 52.83 0.35
N PRO A 556 2.44 53.53 -0.82
CA PRO A 556 3.08 53.01 -2.04
C PRO A 556 4.09 53.96 -2.72
N SER A 557 4.83 53.47 -3.72
CA SER A 557 5.44 54.28 -4.80
C SER A 557 6.00 53.45 -5.96
N LEU A 558 5.71 53.90 -7.21
CA LEU A 558 6.62 54.01 -8.37
C LEU A 558 7.59 52.84 -8.72
N LEU A 559 7.80 52.40 -9.97
CA LEU A 559 7.54 53.01 -11.30
C LEU A 559 7.98 52.00 -12.41
N LEU A 560 7.35 52.05 -13.60
CA LEU A 560 7.89 51.56 -14.91
C LEU A 560 8.06 50.01 -15.09
N LEU A 561 7.93 49.39 -16.27
CA LEU A 561 7.71 49.82 -17.67
C LEU A 561 7.22 48.62 -18.55
N LEU A 562 6.23 48.82 -19.45
CA LEU A 562 5.94 48.14 -20.77
C LEU A 562 6.11 46.60 -20.95
N MET A 563 5.25 45.82 -21.64
CA MET A 563 4.16 46.03 -22.65
C MET A 563 3.02 45.01 -22.35
N ALA A 564 1.71 45.20 -22.57
CA ALA A 564 0.87 45.89 -23.57
C ALA A 564 0.42 45.04 -24.79
N LEU A 565 -0.92 44.96 -24.98
CA LEU A 565 -1.76 44.30 -26.03
C LEU A 565 -2.26 42.88 -25.66
N VAL A 566 -3.52 42.61 -25.28
CA VAL A 566 -4.88 43.08 -25.68
C VAL A 566 -5.30 42.66 -27.10
N SER A 567 -6.25 41.71 -27.22
CA SER A 567 -7.53 41.90 -27.95
C SER A 567 -8.52 40.72 -27.80
N LEU A 568 -9.76 41.00 -27.42
CA LEU A 568 -10.94 40.13 -27.62
C LEU A 568 -11.39 40.20 -29.09
N LEU A 569 -11.92 39.10 -29.67
CA LEU A 569 -13.14 39.10 -30.53
C LEU A 569 -13.61 37.71 -31.04
N VAL A 570 -14.36 36.99 -30.19
CA VAL A 570 -15.79 36.61 -30.40
C VAL A 570 -16.33 36.44 -31.86
N ILE A 571 -16.75 35.19 -32.19
CA ILE A 571 -17.88 34.78 -33.12
C ILE A 571 -17.63 34.93 -34.67
N ARG A 572 -17.75 33.92 -35.57
CA ARG A 572 -18.89 33.01 -35.84
C ARG A 572 -18.60 31.88 -36.88
N LYS A 573 -19.25 30.72 -36.70
CA LYS A 573 -19.74 29.71 -37.69
C LYS A 573 -19.09 29.58 -39.10
N GLY A 574 -18.63 28.36 -39.40
CA GLY A 574 -19.47 27.41 -40.17
C GLY A 574 -18.95 26.85 -41.50
N GLY A 575 -18.67 25.54 -41.51
CA GLY A 575 -19.16 24.61 -42.55
C GLY A 575 -18.28 24.32 -43.79
N VAL A 576 -17.82 23.07 -43.83
CA VAL A 576 -17.64 22.20 -45.02
C VAL A 576 -16.61 22.62 -46.09
N ALA A 577 -15.50 21.88 -46.11
CA ALA A 577 -15.07 21.10 -47.28
C ALA A 577 -14.53 19.76 -46.78
#